data_AF-A0A8S9K0A4-F1
#
_entry.id   AF-A0A8S9K0A4-F1
#
_cell.length_a   1.000
_cell.length_b   1.000
_cell.length_c   1.000
_cell.angle_alpha   90.00
_cell.angle_beta   90.00
_cell.angle_gamma   90.00
#
_symmetry.space_group_name_H-M   'P 1'
#
loop_
_entity.id
_entity.type
_entity.pdbx_description
1 polymer ?
#
loop_
_entity_poly.entity_id
_entity_poly.type
_entity_poly.pdbx_seq_one_letter_code
_entity_poly.pdbx_strand_id
1 'polypeptide(L)' 'MTCIPALQTGSQPSAECCGKLKEQESCLCGYIQNPLFSQYVTSENAHKVLATCGIPYPTC' A
#
# COMPACT_ATOMS: atom_id res chain seq x y z
N MET A 1 7.94 -4.66 -8.93
CA MET A 1 6.74 -5.53 -8.95
C MET A 1 6.44 -6.15 -7.57
N THR A 2 7.12 -5.72 -6.51
CA THR A 2 7.33 -6.58 -5.33
C THR A 2 6.31 -6.39 -4.20
N CYS A 3 5.33 -5.48 -4.33
CA CYS A 3 4.33 -5.24 -3.28
C CYS A 3 2.95 -5.81 -3.56
N ILE A 4 2.56 -6.02 -4.82
CA ILE A 4 1.19 -6.44 -5.15
C ILE A 4 0.80 -7.75 -4.43
N PRO A 5 1.67 -8.78 -4.39
CA PRO A 5 1.34 -10.00 -3.66
C PRO A 5 1.10 -9.75 -2.16
N ALA A 6 1.91 -8.90 -1.54
CA ALA A 6 1.76 -8.52 -0.12
C ALA A 6 0.45 -7.75 0.10
N LEU A 7 0.14 -6.77 -0.74
CA LEU A 7 -1.08 -5.97 -0.66
C LEU A 7 -2.35 -6.82 -0.87
N GLN A 8 -2.29 -7.81 -1.74
CA GLN A 8 -3.43 -8.71 -2.01
C GLN A 8 -3.63 -9.73 -0.88
N THR A 9 -2.56 -10.32 -0.36
CA THR A 9 -2.63 -11.44 0.60
C THR A 9 -2.48 -11.03 2.06
N GLY A 10 -2.01 -9.80 2.34
CA GLY A 10 -1.65 -9.35 3.68
C GLY A 10 -0.38 -10.01 4.22
N SER A 11 0.42 -10.64 3.34
CA SER A 11 1.69 -11.27 3.71
C SER A 11 2.77 -10.24 4.03
N GLN A 12 3.81 -10.68 4.73
CA GLN A 12 4.89 -9.80 5.16
C GLN A 12 5.60 -9.15 3.95
N PRO A 13 5.63 -7.81 3.86
CA PRO A 13 6.29 -7.12 2.76
C PRO A 13 7.82 -7.21 2.86
N SER A 14 8.49 -7.24 1.71
CA SER A 14 9.95 -7.12 1.66
C SER A 14 10.42 -5.69 1.92
N ALA A 15 11.70 -5.52 2.26
CA ALA A 15 12.28 -4.18 2.46
C ALA A 15 12.18 -3.32 1.19
N GLU A 16 12.41 -3.91 0.00
CA GLU A 16 12.21 -3.21 -1.28
C GLU A 16 10.76 -2.79 -1.50
N CYS A 17 9.80 -3.63 -1.10
CA CYS A 17 8.38 -3.28 -1.17
C CYS A 17 8.10 -2.03 -0.31
N CYS A 18 8.52 -2.05 0.96
CA CYS A 18 8.32 -0.90 1.83
C CYS A 18 9.03 0.36 1.33
N GLY A 19 10.24 0.23 0.76
CA GLY A 19 10.93 1.35 0.12
C GLY A 19 10.12 1.97 -1.02
N LYS A 20 9.57 1.13 -1.90
CA LYS A 20 8.73 1.60 -3.02
C LYS A 20 7.38 2.15 -2.60
N LEU A 21 6.74 1.60 -1.58
CA LEU A 21 5.51 2.18 -1.03
C LEU A 21 5.75 3.54 -0.41
N LYS A 22 6.87 3.74 0.31
CA LYS A 22 7.26 5.05 0.87
C LYS A 22 7.52 6.08 -0.22
N GLU A 23 8.23 5.71 -1.29
CA GLU A 23 8.42 6.59 -2.46
C GLU A 23 7.08 7.03 -3.09
N GLN A 24 6.04 6.20 -2.96
CA GLN A 24 4.71 6.44 -3.53
C GLN A 24 3.69 7.00 -2.55
N GLU A 25 4.09 7.36 -1.31
CA GLU A 25 3.18 7.80 -0.26
C GLU A 25 2.28 8.97 -0.72
N SER A 26 2.85 9.95 -1.42
CA SER A 26 2.11 11.09 -1.99
C SER A 26 1.09 10.69 -3.07
N CYS A 27 1.28 9.54 -3.73
CA CYS A 27 0.41 9.04 -4.79
C CYS A 27 -0.75 8.20 -4.25
N LEU A 28 -0.69 7.75 -2.98
CA LEU A 28 -1.69 6.85 -2.40
C LEU A 28 -3.11 7.45 -2.42
N CYS A 29 -3.25 8.76 -2.23
CA CYS A 29 -4.54 9.44 -2.37
C CYS A 29 -5.12 9.32 -3.78
N GLY A 30 -4.28 9.47 -4.80
CA GLY A 30 -4.70 9.28 -6.19
C GLY A 30 -5.12 7.84 -6.47
N TYR A 31 -4.48 6.87 -5.81
CA TYR A 31 -4.88 5.46 -5.91
C TYR A 31 -6.21 5.19 -5.22
N ILE A 32 -6.50 5.80 -4.06
CA ILE A 32 -7.80 5.69 -3.38
C ILE A 32 -8.93 6.23 -4.28
N GLN A 33 -8.70 7.36 -4.93
CA GLN A 33 -9.69 7.99 -5.81
C GLN A 33 -9.90 7.23 -7.12
N ASN A 34 -8.91 6.44 -7.56
CA ASN A 34 -9.02 5.65 -8.78
C ASN A 34 -9.58 4.25 -8.46
N PRO A 35 -10.78 3.88 -8.94
CA PRO A 35 -11.41 2.61 -8.60
C PRO A 35 -10.62 1.37 -9.06
N LEU A 36 -9.73 1.51 -10.05
CA LEU A 36 -8.85 0.41 -10.48
C LEU A 36 -7.74 0.13 -9.47
N PHE A 37 -7.31 1.16 -8.73
CA PHE A 37 -6.19 1.08 -7.80
C PHE A 37 -6.60 1.12 -6.34
N SER A 38 -7.82 1.54 -6.03
CA SER A 38 -8.30 1.74 -4.65
C SER A 38 -8.15 0.48 -3.80
N GLN A 39 -8.44 -0.69 -4.36
CA GLN A 39 -8.28 -2.00 -3.70
C GLN A 39 -6.87 -2.28 -3.14
N TYR A 40 -5.83 -1.69 -3.74
CA TYR A 40 -4.45 -1.84 -3.29
C TYR A 40 -4.09 -0.93 -2.13
N VAL A 41 -4.99 -0.04 -1.72
CA VAL A 41 -4.81 0.90 -0.60
C VAL A 41 -5.88 0.70 0.45
N THR A 42 -7.15 0.52 0.07
CA THR A 42 -8.31 0.52 0.98
C THR A 42 -8.67 -0.85 1.56
N SER A 43 -8.02 -1.93 1.09
CA SER A 43 -8.26 -3.27 1.65
C SER A 43 -7.58 -3.44 3.01
N GLU A 44 -8.18 -4.26 3.88
CA GLU A 44 -7.59 -4.61 5.18
C GLU A 44 -6.16 -5.17 5.06
N ASN A 45 -5.90 -5.93 4.00
CA ASN A 45 -4.55 -6.46 3.72
C ASN A 45 -3.57 -5.33 3.36
N ALA A 46 -4.00 -4.37 2.53
CA ALA A 46 -3.20 -3.19 2.22
C ALA A 46 -2.92 -2.35 3.48
N HIS A 47 -3.92 -2.14 4.34
CA HIS A 47 -3.74 -1.42 5.61
C HIS A 47 -2.67 -2.09 6.49
N LYS A 48 -2.71 -3.42 6.63
CA LYS A 48 -1.69 -4.17 7.39
C LYS A 48 -0.29 -4.00 6.80
N VAL A 49 -0.17 -4.05 5.47
CA VAL A 49 1.12 -3.88 4.78
C VAL A 49 1.65 -2.46 4.97
N LEU A 50 0.81 -1.43 4.80
CA LEU A 50 1.17 -0.03 5.02
C LEU A 50 1.64 0.18 6.46
N ALA A 51 0.89 -0.32 7.45
CA ALA A 51 1.25 -0.27 8.86
C ALA A 51 2.58 -0.99 9.14
N THR A 52 2.80 -2.16 8.55
CA THR A 52 4.06 -2.92 8.69
C THR A 52 5.25 -2.15 8.11
N CYS A 53 5.05 -1.45 7.01
CA CYS A 53 6.07 -0.59 6.40
C CYS A 53 6.23 0.77 7.12
N GLY A 54 5.40 1.08 8.13
CA GLY A 54 5.39 2.35 8.84
C GLY A 54 4.89 3.52 7.99
N ILE A 55 4.00 3.25 7.05
CA ILE A 55 3.37 4.26 6.18
C ILE A 55 2.00 4.56 6.78
N PRO A 56 1.73 5.81 7.18
CA PRO A 56 0.42 6.18 7.70
C PRO A 56 -0.64 6.01 6.60
N TYR A 57 -1.83 5.55 6.98
CA TYR A 57 -2.95 5.55 6.05
C TYR A 57 -3.29 7.01 5.70
N PRO A 58 -3.29 7.38 4.41
CA PRO A 58 -3.42 8.78 4.02
C PRO A 58 -4.85 9.28 4.27
N THR A 59 -4.96 10.45 4.89
CA THR A 59 -6.20 11.22 4.96
C THR A 59 -6.30 12.10 3.72
N CYS A 60 -7.03 11.58 2.75
CA CYS A 60 -7.49 12.24 1.54
C CYS A 60 -9.01 12.42 1.69
#